data_AF-A0A967JS33-F1
#
_entry.id   AF-A0A967JS33-F1
#
_cell.length_a   1.000
_cell.length_b   1.000
_cell.length_c   1.000
_cell.angle_alpha   90.00
_cell.angle_beta   90.00
_cell.angle_gamma   90.00
#
_symmetry.space_group_name_H-M   'P 1'
#
loop_
_entity.id
_entity.type
_entity.pdbx_description
1 polymer ?
#
loop_
_entity_poly.entity_id
_entity_poly.type
_entity_poly.pdbx_seq_one_letter_code
_entity_poly.pdbx_strand_id
1 'polypeptide(L)' 'MIRINDTLSIPENELEFRASRASGPGGQHVNKVSSRVVLRFDVRRSPSLDPAQKRRIERKLPTRITRE' A
#
# COMPACT_ATOMS: atom_id res chain seq x y z
N MET A 1 9.92 5.91 8.52
CA MET A 1 10.04 6.59 7.20
C MET A 1 10.61 5.58 6.21
N ILE A 2 10.04 5.43 5.01
CA ILE A 2 10.53 4.49 3.98
C ILE A 2 11.38 5.25 2.96
N ARG A 3 12.68 4.93 2.88
CA ARG A 3 13.59 5.54 1.90
C ARG A 3 13.49 4.79 0.56
N ILE A 4 13.29 5.52 -0.53
CA ILE A 4 13.23 4.97 -1.89
C ILE A 4 14.57 5.13 -2.59
N ASN A 5 15.17 6.32 -2.51
CA ASN A 5 16.51 6.63 -3.03
C ASN A 5 17.12 7.81 -2.25
N ASP A 6 18.18 8.42 -2.79
CA ASP A 6 18.87 9.53 -2.12
C ASP A 6 18.06 10.83 -2.01
N THR A 7 17.06 11.01 -2.87
CA THR A 7 16.27 12.24 -2.96
C THR A 7 14.79 12.04 -2.63
N LEU A 8 14.34 10.80 -2.46
CA LEU A 8 12.95 10.44 -2.20
C LEU A 8 12.82 9.50 -1.01
N SER A 9 12.02 9.93 -0.04
CA SER A 9 11.59 9.17 1.12
C SER A 9 10.11 9.40 1.37
N ILE A 10 9.37 8.36 1.71
CA ILE A 10 7.94 8.42 2.03
C ILE A 10 7.79 8.32 3.56
N PRO A 11 7.30 9.38 4.22
CA PRO A 11 6.88 9.36 5.62
C PRO A 11 5.86 8.25 5.92
N GLU A 12 5.90 7.68 7.12
CA GLU A 12 4.98 6.58 7.51
C GLU A 12 3.53 7.04 7.63
N ASN A 13 3.27 8.32 7.90
CA ASN A 13 1.92 8.87 7.95
C ASN A 13 1.24 8.96 6.57
N GLU A 14 1.98 8.75 5.48
CA GLU A 14 1.39 8.59 4.13
C GLU A 14 0.97 7.13 3.85
N LEU A 15 1.32 6.20 4.74
CA LEU A 15 1.12 4.77 4.57
C LEU A 15 0.09 4.25 5.57
N GLU A 16 -0.98 3.64 5.06
CA GLU A 16 -1.99 3.02 5.91
C GLU A 16 -1.85 1.51 5.86
N PHE A 17 -1.61 0.89 7.02
CA PHE A 17 -1.51 -0.56 7.16
C PHE A 17 -2.76 -1.12 7.82
N ARG A 18 -3.43 -2.06 7.16
CA ARG A 18 -4.57 -2.80 7.71
C ARG A 18 -4.27 -4.28 7.74
N ALA A 19 -4.26 -4.87 8.93
CA ALA A 19 -4.27 -6.32 9.08
C ALA A 19 -5.69 -6.85 8.85
N SER A 20 -5.85 -7.86 8.01
CA SER A 20 -7.13 -8.54 7.79
C SER A 20 -7.04 -10.02 8.15
N ARG A 21 -8.17 -10.56 8.61
CA ARG A 21 -8.31 -12.00 8.83
C ARG A 21 -8.44 -12.68 7.47
N ALA A 22 -7.71 -13.77 7.26
CA ALA A 22 -7.93 -14.61 6.08
C ALA A 22 -9.34 -15.21 6.17
N SER A 23 -10.27 -14.73 5.34
CA SER A 23 -11.61 -15.28 5.23
C SER A 23 -11.59 -16.50 4.31
N GLY A 24 -11.17 -17.66 4.85
CA GLY A 24 -11.42 -18.97 4.23
C GLY A 24 -12.68 -19.60 4.83
N PRO A 25 -13.47 -20.39 4.06
CA PRO A 25 -14.59 -21.15 4.61
C PRO A 25 -14.09 -22.08 5.72
N GLY A 26 -14.75 -22.01 6.89
CA GLY A 26 -14.32 -22.72 8.09
C GLY A 26 -14.35 -24.23 7.94
N GLY A 27 -13.16 -24.84 7.84
CA GLY A 27 -12.88 -26.20 8.29
C GLY A 27 -12.15 -26.13 9.63
N GLN A 28 -12.49 -27.03 10.55
CA GLN A 28 -11.89 -27.12 11.89
C GLN A 28 -10.36 -26.96 11.80
N HIS A 29 -9.78 -26.08 12.65
CA HIS A 29 -8.34 -25.81 12.84
C HIS A 29 -7.65 -24.60 12.14
N VAL A 30 -8.35 -23.60 11.57
CA VAL A 30 -7.69 -22.43 10.89
C VAL A 30 -7.97 -21.04 11.52
N ASN A 31 -8.37 -20.98 12.79
CA ASN A 31 -8.52 -19.70 13.50
C ASN A 31 -7.34 -19.44 14.46
N LYS A 32 -6.28 -18.74 14.04
CA LYS A 32 -5.51 -17.94 15.03
C LYS A 32 -4.52 -16.86 14.58
N VAL A 33 -4.18 -16.66 13.31
CA VAL A 33 -3.18 -15.64 12.96
C VAL A 33 -3.68 -14.72 11.85
N SER A 34 -3.73 -13.42 12.16
CA SER A 34 -3.88 -12.31 11.21
C SER A 34 -2.65 -12.26 10.29
N SER A 35 -2.56 -13.18 9.32
CA SER A 35 -1.39 -13.32 8.45
C SER A 35 -1.41 -12.41 7.22
N ARG A 36 -2.52 -11.72 6.95
CA ARG A 36 -2.64 -10.81 5.79
C ARG A 36 -2.54 -9.36 6.24
N VAL A 37 -1.58 -8.64 5.66
CA VAL A 37 -1.44 -7.18 5.81
C VAL A 37 -1.70 -6.52 4.45
N VAL A 38 -2.52 -5.49 4.45
CA VAL A 38 -2.80 -4.63 3.30
C VAL A 38 -2.16 -3.27 3.56
N LEU A 39 -1.38 -2.78 2.60
CA LEU A 39 -0.81 -1.44 2.60
C LEU A 39 -1.57 -0.59 1.58
N ARG A 40 -2.09 0.57 2.02
CA ARG A 40 -2.65 1.60 1.14
C ARG A 40 -1.71 2.80 1.14
N PHE A 41 -1.48 3.34 -0.05
CA PHE A 41 -0.69 4.53 -0.28
C PHE A 41 -1.39 5.39 -1.35
N ASP A 42 -1.74 6.63 -0.99
CA ASP A 42 -2.39 7.56 -1.93
C ASP A 42 -1.34 8.31 -2.75
N VAL A 43 -1.05 7.76 -3.93
CA VAL A 43 -0.09 8.33 -4.88
C VAL A 43 -0.48 9.75 -5.31
N ARG A 44 -1.78 10.05 -5.45
CA ARG A 44 -2.25 11.33 -5.98
C ARG A 44 -2.09 12.45 -4.96
N ARG A 45 -2.44 12.16 -3.71
CA ARG A 45 -2.38 13.13 -2.60
C ARG A 45 -1.03 13.17 -1.89
N SER A 46 -0.12 12.24 -2.18
CA SER A 46 1.23 12.24 -1.59
C SER A 46 1.96 13.58 -1.84
N PRO A 47 2.37 14.30 -0.78
CA PRO A 47 3.23 15.48 -0.89
C PRO A 47 4.69 15.12 -1.19
N SER A 48 5.10 13.89 -0.89
CA SER A 48 6.48 13.41 -1.10
C SER A 48 6.79 13.13 -2.57
N LEU A 49 5.78 13.01 -3.43
CA LEU A 49 5.95 12.72 -4.86
C LEU A 49 5.79 13.96 -5.74
N ASP A 50 6.72 14.12 -6.69
CA ASP A 50 6.60 15.14 -7.72
C ASP A 50 5.58 14.74 -8.82
N PRO A 51 5.09 15.69 -9.65
CA PRO A 51 4.10 15.38 -10.68
C PRO A 51 4.58 14.35 -11.73
N ALA A 52 5.88 14.29 -12.04
CA ALA A 52 6.42 13.34 -13.00
C ALA A 52 6.48 11.92 -12.41
N GLN A 53 6.82 11.79 -11.13
CA GLN A 53 6.80 10.55 -10.36
C GLN A 53 5.38 10.00 -10.25
N LYS A 54 4.40 10.85 -9.90
CA LYS A 54 2.97 10.48 -9.86
C LYS A 54 2.52 9.89 -11.21
N ARG A 55 2.76 10.60 -12.31
CA ARG A 55 2.43 10.11 -13.67
C ARG A 55 3.16 8.81 -14.02
N ARG A 56 4.42 8.66 -13.61
CA ARG A 56 5.20 7.43 -13.86
C ARG A 56 4.59 6.24 -13.13
N ILE A 57 4.17 6.42 -11.88
CA ILE A 57 3.53 5.38 -11.07
C ILE A 57 2.18 4.99 -11.70
N GLU A 58 1.33 5.97 -12.03
CA GLU A 58 0.03 5.72 -12.66
C GLU A 58 0.14 4.94 -13.98
N ARG A 59 1.15 5.26 -14.80
CA ARG A 59 1.39 4.55 -16.05
C ARG A 59 1.95 3.13 -15.85
N LYS A 60 2.80 2.92 -14.83
CA LYS A 60 3.54 1.66 -14.65
C LYS A 60 2.79 0.64 -13.79
N LEU A 61 1.89 1.08 -12.90
CA LEU A 61 1.17 0.22 -11.96
C LEU A 61 -0.36 0.30 -12.14
N PRO A 62 -0.91 0.26 -13.37
CA PRO A 62 -2.35 0.45 -13.58
C PRO A 62 -3.20 -0.64 -12.91
N THR A 63 -2.67 -1.85 -12.72
CA THR A 63 -3.37 -2.98 -12.07
C THR A 63 -3.27 -2.97 -10.55
N ARG A 64 -2.46 -2.08 -9.96
CA ARG A 64 -2.26 -1.98 -8.50
C ARG A 64 -2.76 -0.67 -7.90
N ILE A 65 -3.23 0.26 -8.74
CA ILE A 65 -3.79 1.55 -8.30
C ILE A 65 -5.30 1.44 -8.33
N THR A 66 -5.92 1.47 -7.15
CA THR A 66 -7.36 1.59 -7.01
C THR A 66 -7.80 3.00 -7.38
N ARG A 67 -8.99 3.14 -7.97
CA ARG A 67 -9.58 4.44 -8.34
C ARG A 67 -10.33 5.12 -7.18
N GLU A 68 -10.40 4.46 -6.03
CA GLU A 68 -11.08 4.91 -4.80
C GLU A 68 -10.14 5.62 -3.83
#